data_AF-A0A960VGJ1-F1
#
_entry.id   AF-A0A960VGJ1-F1
#
_cell.length_a   1.000
_cell.length_b   1.000
_cell.length_c   1.000
_cell.angle_alpha   90.00
_cell.angle_beta   90.00
_cell.angle_gamma   90.00
#
_symmetry.space_group_name_H-M   'P 1'
#
loop_
_entity.id
_entity.type
_entity.pdbx_description
1 polymer ?
#
loop_
_entity_poly.entity_id
_entity_poly.type
_entity_poly.pdbx_seq_one_letter_code
_entity_poly.pdbx_strand_id
1 'polypeptide(L)'
;MQIPADNSMVVLAVLLAFGAVCGQLARRAHLPSVTGQILAGVVLGPSVLHVFGHEATVSLRPIVHFALSLIAVDVGTHLHLRQLRNAFRRLGLLLLLEATVTPLLVYVAVVFGAGEDWTLGTLFGALAISTAPATVIAIVKETRSKGVYVRTLVAAVALNNIACIALFEMAHTAVTVTMDPAGGVSAASVLVAPLGQLLGALAIGGCVGAALVLGSRHVIHAEQLTTVSIIAIFLATGLADWLGVSNLLACLFVGMTMVNLAPEKEEIGHRVFANFEPAILAVFFTLAGLELDFGFLAQGWIIVALFVAARGLGKILSGLIAMRLAGATDNVRRYLGFGLVPQAGVAVGLLLEVQDNPVLDEISAFILAMGVTAVAINEIVGPILVRIGLARSGDLGKDRARLIDFIHEENIVTGFRADSKEAAIRQLTDLLCESHGLQIDRERFVQGVLAREHAMSTCIGRGLAVPHGRLDTGDRLVGVMGVSREGLAFGTPDGLPVRCMVLMATPPDARRRHLEVQAALARSVGADWSLQLQLYNARTPAHVYEILHNEEFEDFNYFLDEASQERETRPAAAD
;
A
#
# COMPACT_ATOMS: atom_id res chain seq x y z
N MET A 1 -34.38 18.03 19.38
CA MET A 1 -33.38 18.75 20.21
C MET A 1 -32.12 18.80 19.36
N GLN A 2 -31.85 19.90 18.67
CA GLN A 2 -30.62 20.04 17.89
C GLN A 2 -29.46 20.09 18.88
N ILE A 3 -28.46 19.22 18.70
CA ILE A 3 -27.23 19.31 19.46
C ILE A 3 -26.58 20.63 19.04
N PRO A 4 -26.15 21.50 19.97
CA PRO A 4 -25.46 22.74 19.63
C PRO A 4 -24.20 22.41 18.81
N ALA A 5 -24.15 22.85 17.56
CA ALA A 5 -23.05 22.55 16.62
C ALA A 5 -21.71 23.18 17.05
N ASP A 6 -21.78 24.15 17.96
CA ASP A 6 -20.68 24.81 18.64
C ASP A 6 -19.99 23.93 19.70
N ASN A 7 -20.59 22.81 20.11
CA ASN A 7 -19.95 21.87 21.02
C ASN A 7 -19.23 20.74 20.27
N SER A 8 -18.03 21.05 19.78
CA SER A 8 -17.17 20.12 19.01
C SER A 8 -16.90 18.79 19.74
N MET A 9 -16.86 18.78 21.07
CA MET A 9 -16.67 17.55 21.86
C MET A 9 -17.88 16.62 21.78
N VAL A 10 -19.10 17.17 21.85
CA VAL A 10 -20.33 16.39 21.71
C VAL A 10 -20.48 15.88 20.29
N VAL A 11 -20.20 16.74 19.29
CA VAL A 11 -20.20 16.33 17.87
C VAL A 11 -19.25 15.16 17.67
N LEU A 12 -18.00 15.27 18.15
CA LEU A 12 -17.00 14.22 18.06
C LEU A 12 -17.44 12.91 18.72
N ALA A 13 -18.00 13.00 19.94
CA ALA A 13 -18.48 11.82 20.67
C ALA A 13 -19.63 11.11 19.94
N VAL A 14 -20.59 11.86 19.39
CA VAL A 14 -21.72 11.28 18.63
C VAL A 14 -21.24 10.64 17.34
N LEU A 15 -20.37 11.32 16.58
CA LEU A 15 -19.80 10.78 15.34
C LEU A 15 -19.04 9.48 15.60
N LEU A 16 -18.18 9.48 16.63
CA LEU A 16 -17.41 8.29 16.99
C LEU A 16 -18.31 7.14 17.44
N ALA A 17 -19.26 7.40 18.34
CA ALA A 17 -20.16 6.36 18.86
C ALA A 17 -21.06 5.78 17.77
N PHE A 18 -21.75 6.63 17.01
CA PHE A 18 -22.67 6.21 15.97
C PHE A 18 -21.93 5.55 14.80
N GLY A 19 -20.81 6.14 14.37
CA GLY A 19 -19.93 5.56 13.35
C GLY A 19 -19.40 4.19 13.75
N ALA A 20 -18.94 4.01 14.99
CA ALA A 20 -18.46 2.72 15.49
C ALA A 20 -19.57 1.66 15.53
N VAL A 21 -20.78 2.02 15.99
CA VAL A 21 -21.95 1.12 16.02
C VAL A 21 -22.35 0.70 14.60
N CYS A 22 -22.52 1.65 13.69
CA CYS A 22 -22.88 1.35 12.31
C CYS A 22 -21.78 0.55 11.59
N GLY A 23 -20.51 0.83 11.86
CA GLY A 23 -19.39 0.01 11.38
C GLY A 23 -19.43 -1.43 11.88
N GLN A 24 -19.79 -1.65 13.15
CA GLN A 24 -20.01 -3.00 13.69
C GLN A 24 -21.21 -3.71 13.04
N LEU A 25 -22.31 -2.99 12.84
CA LEU A 25 -23.51 -3.52 12.17
C LEU A 25 -23.21 -3.91 10.72
N ALA A 26 -22.45 -3.10 9.99
CA ALA A 26 -22.01 -3.41 8.64
C ALA A 26 -21.19 -4.72 8.60
N ARG A 27 -20.25 -4.90 9.54
CA ARG A 27 -19.49 -6.17 9.64
C ARG A 27 -20.40 -7.37 9.91
N ARG A 28 -21.40 -7.23 10.78
CA ARG A 28 -22.40 -8.30 11.02
C ARG A 28 -23.21 -8.63 9.77
N ALA A 29 -23.40 -7.67 8.88
CA ALA A 29 -24.04 -7.85 7.57
C ALA A 29 -23.05 -8.26 6.46
N HIS A 30 -21.82 -8.68 6.78
CA HIS A 30 -20.75 -9.03 5.84
C HIS A 30 -20.27 -7.88 4.92
N LEU A 31 -20.58 -6.64 5.27
CA LEU A 31 -20.09 -5.44 4.59
C LEU A 31 -18.82 -4.88 5.27
N PRO A 32 -18.02 -4.07 4.57
CA PRO A 32 -16.88 -3.38 5.16
C PRO A 32 -17.30 -2.43 6.27
N SER A 33 -16.51 -2.35 7.36
CA SER A 33 -16.87 -1.45 8.47
C SER A 33 -16.85 0.03 8.08
N VAL A 34 -15.93 0.40 7.19
CA VAL A 34 -15.81 1.74 6.59
C VAL A 34 -17.12 2.17 5.91
N THR A 35 -17.75 1.26 5.16
CA THR A 35 -19.06 1.53 4.52
C THR A 35 -20.12 1.86 5.57
N GLY A 36 -20.15 1.12 6.70
CA GLY A 36 -21.07 1.41 7.80
C GLY A 36 -20.83 2.77 8.47
N GLN A 37 -19.57 3.18 8.62
CA GLN A 37 -19.20 4.49 9.19
C GLN A 37 -19.65 5.63 8.28
N ILE A 38 -19.44 5.52 6.97
CA ILE A 38 -19.87 6.54 5.99
C ILE A 38 -21.39 6.66 5.99
N LEU A 39 -22.11 5.54 5.95
CA LEU A 39 -23.57 5.54 6.02
C LEU A 39 -24.09 6.16 7.34
N ALA A 40 -23.37 5.96 8.44
CA ALA A 40 -23.67 6.63 9.70
C ALA A 40 -23.62 8.16 9.55
N GLY A 41 -22.62 8.65 8.83
CA GLY A 41 -22.48 10.06 8.50
C GLY A 41 -23.61 10.61 7.64
N VAL A 42 -23.99 9.88 6.59
CA VAL A 42 -25.12 10.24 5.73
C VAL A 42 -26.41 10.37 6.53
N VAL A 43 -26.63 9.43 7.46
CA VAL A 43 -27.81 9.43 8.33
C VAL A 43 -27.80 10.63 9.28
N LEU A 44 -26.66 10.95 9.89
CA LEU A 44 -26.54 12.09 10.81
C LEU A 44 -26.52 13.46 10.10
N GLY A 45 -26.09 13.48 8.85
CA GLY A 45 -25.88 14.68 8.06
C GLY A 45 -27.16 15.40 7.62
N PRO A 46 -26.99 16.49 6.86
CA PRO A 46 -28.09 17.34 6.38
C PRO A 46 -28.98 16.66 5.33
N SER A 47 -28.64 15.44 4.93
CA SER A 47 -29.37 14.70 3.89
C SER A 47 -30.52 13.84 4.44
N VAL A 48 -30.47 13.43 5.71
CA VAL A 48 -31.41 12.43 6.26
C VAL A 48 -32.03 12.90 7.58
N LEU A 49 -31.28 12.89 8.69
CA LEU A 49 -31.83 13.27 10.00
C LEU A 49 -31.57 14.74 10.37
N HIS A 50 -30.70 15.44 9.64
CA HIS A 50 -30.31 16.82 9.92
C HIS A 50 -29.84 17.04 11.37
N VAL A 51 -29.15 16.04 11.95
CA VAL A 51 -28.63 16.13 13.32
C VAL A 51 -27.46 17.11 13.36
N PHE A 52 -26.60 17.05 12.34
CA PHE A 52 -25.47 17.94 12.14
C PHE A 52 -25.49 18.57 10.75
N GLY A 53 -25.14 19.85 10.68
CA GLY A 53 -24.91 20.59 9.44
C GLY A 53 -23.43 20.77 9.12
N HIS A 54 -23.13 21.62 8.13
CA HIS A 54 -21.75 21.95 7.71
C HIS A 54 -20.89 22.57 8.83
N GLU A 55 -21.48 23.15 9.86
CA GLU A 55 -20.72 23.69 11.00
C GLU A 55 -19.96 22.60 11.77
N ALA A 56 -20.52 21.38 11.83
CA ALA A 56 -19.88 20.25 12.48
C ALA A 56 -18.58 19.86 11.75
N THR A 57 -18.59 19.83 10.42
CA THR A 57 -17.41 19.51 9.61
C THR A 57 -16.33 20.58 9.75
N VAL A 58 -16.73 21.86 9.79
CA VAL A 58 -15.82 22.98 10.04
C VAL A 58 -15.18 22.88 11.42
N SER A 59 -15.96 22.61 12.47
CA SER A 59 -15.48 22.55 13.86
C SER A 59 -14.44 21.44 14.11
N LEU A 60 -14.49 20.37 13.30
CA LEU A 60 -13.61 19.21 13.43
C LEU A 60 -12.46 19.18 12.40
N ARG A 61 -12.31 20.22 11.55
CA ARG A 61 -11.22 20.33 10.56
C ARG A 61 -9.82 20.01 11.14
N PRO A 62 -9.43 20.49 12.34
CA PRO A 62 -8.12 20.15 12.90
C PRO A 62 -7.90 18.63 13.09
N ILE A 63 -8.95 17.92 13.50
CA ILE A 63 -8.92 16.46 13.69
C ILE A 63 -8.81 15.75 12.34
N VAL A 64 -9.54 16.24 11.32
CA VAL A 64 -9.48 15.71 9.95
C VAL A 64 -8.09 15.89 9.35
N HIS A 65 -7.50 17.08 9.45
CA HIS A 65 -6.16 17.33 8.94
C HIS A 65 -5.12 16.46 9.64
N PHE A 66 -5.20 16.33 10.96
CA PHE A 66 -4.33 15.44 11.70
C PHE A 66 -4.50 13.96 11.26
N ALA A 67 -5.74 13.51 11.08
CA ALA A 67 -6.04 12.17 10.57
C ALA A 67 -5.42 11.91 9.20
N LEU A 68 -5.58 12.85 8.27
CA LEU A 68 -5.03 12.75 6.92
C LEU A 68 -3.50 12.76 6.91
N SER A 69 -2.86 13.63 7.70
CA SER A 69 -1.40 13.65 7.84
C SER A 69 -0.87 12.35 8.45
N LEU A 70 -1.55 11.80 9.46
CA LEU A 70 -1.23 10.51 10.06
C LEU A 70 -1.29 9.37 9.03
N ILE A 71 -2.40 9.31 8.27
CA ILE A 71 -2.59 8.33 7.20
C ILE A 71 -1.49 8.49 6.15
N ALA A 72 -1.15 9.72 5.76
CA ALA A 72 -0.11 9.98 4.77
C ALA A 72 1.25 9.43 5.24
N VAL A 73 1.62 9.63 6.51
CA VAL A 73 2.83 9.03 7.10
C VAL A 73 2.75 7.50 7.04
N ASP A 74 1.66 6.88 7.51
CA ASP A 74 1.50 5.41 7.51
C ASP A 74 1.63 4.84 6.09
N VAL A 75 1.00 5.47 5.09
CA VAL A 75 1.12 5.10 3.67
C VAL A 75 2.56 5.25 3.19
N GLY A 76 3.23 6.34 3.56
CA GLY A 76 4.64 6.56 3.27
C GLY A 76 5.53 5.46 3.82
N THR A 77 5.25 4.93 5.01
CA THR A 77 6.03 3.83 5.59
C THR A 77 5.92 2.52 4.80
N HIS A 78 4.94 2.37 3.91
CA HIS A 78 4.86 1.18 3.04
C HIS A 78 5.69 1.34 1.75
N LEU A 79 6.30 2.51 1.48
CA LEU A 79 7.10 2.78 0.28
C LEU A 79 8.58 2.41 0.44
N HIS A 80 8.87 1.13 0.65
CA HIS A 80 10.25 0.62 0.67
C HIS A 80 10.85 0.54 -0.74
N LEU A 81 11.73 1.48 -1.11
CA LEU A 81 12.32 1.58 -2.45
C LEU A 81 13.02 0.30 -2.91
N ARG A 82 13.64 -0.43 -1.98
CA ARG A 82 14.30 -1.73 -2.27
C ARG A 82 13.31 -2.83 -2.60
N GLN A 83 12.21 -2.92 -1.85
CA GLN A 83 11.18 -3.94 -2.07
C GLN A 83 10.36 -3.66 -3.35
N LEU A 84 10.21 -2.39 -3.72
CA LEU A 84 9.55 -1.99 -4.97
C LEU A 84 10.34 -2.40 -6.24
N ARG A 85 11.60 -2.83 -6.11
CA ARG A 85 12.47 -3.14 -7.26
C ARG A 85 11.84 -4.12 -8.24
N ASN A 86 11.26 -5.21 -7.73
CA ASN A 86 10.64 -6.25 -8.55
C ASN A 86 9.25 -5.84 -9.08
N ALA A 87 8.65 -4.80 -8.52
CA ALA A 87 7.36 -4.25 -8.92
C ALA A 87 7.46 -3.01 -9.81
N PHE A 88 8.64 -2.41 -10.03
CA PHE A 88 8.80 -1.15 -10.79
C PHE A 88 8.09 -1.15 -12.13
N ARG A 89 8.21 -2.23 -12.92
CA ARG A 89 7.54 -2.31 -14.21
C ARG A 89 6.02 -2.35 -14.07
N ARG A 90 5.49 -3.09 -13.09
CA ARG A 90 4.05 -3.16 -12.81
C ARG A 90 3.52 -1.79 -12.39
N LEU A 91 4.18 -1.17 -11.41
CA LEU A 91 3.77 0.10 -10.83
C LEU A 91 3.94 1.27 -11.81
N GLY A 92 5.05 1.34 -12.53
CA GLY A 92 5.30 2.39 -13.53
C GLY A 92 4.31 2.37 -14.69
N LEU A 93 3.99 1.18 -15.23
CA LEU A 93 2.96 1.06 -16.27
C LEU A 93 1.57 1.39 -15.73
N LEU A 94 1.27 1.03 -14.48
CA LEU A 94 0.01 1.36 -13.85
C LEU A 94 -0.15 2.88 -13.69
N LEU A 95 0.83 3.55 -13.09
CA LEU A 95 0.83 5.01 -12.94
C LEU A 95 0.68 5.73 -14.28
N LEU A 96 1.38 5.26 -15.32
CA LEU A 96 1.26 5.84 -16.66
C LEU A 96 -0.16 5.72 -17.21
N LEU A 97 -0.79 4.55 -17.11
CA LEU A 97 -2.15 4.35 -17.61
C LEU A 97 -3.21 4.99 -16.72
N GLU A 98 -2.99 5.08 -15.41
CA GLU A 98 -3.87 5.84 -14.52
C GLU A 98 -3.75 7.34 -14.77
N ALA A 99 -2.57 7.86 -15.12
CA ALA A 99 -2.34 9.26 -15.47
C ALA A 99 -2.85 9.66 -16.86
N THR A 100 -3.21 8.69 -17.71
CA THR A 100 -3.61 8.95 -19.10
C THR A 100 -5.01 8.43 -19.42
N VAL A 101 -5.23 7.12 -19.33
CA VAL A 101 -6.48 6.47 -19.73
C VAL A 101 -7.65 6.88 -18.83
N THR A 102 -7.44 6.89 -17.51
CA THR A 102 -8.51 7.25 -16.56
C THR A 102 -8.95 8.72 -16.71
N PRO A 103 -8.04 9.71 -16.71
CA PRO A 103 -8.36 11.11 -17.00
C PRO A 103 -9.02 11.31 -18.34
N LEU A 104 -8.54 10.65 -19.40
CA LEU A 104 -9.10 10.80 -20.73
C LEU A 104 -10.54 10.30 -20.80
N LEU A 105 -10.84 9.13 -20.20
CA LEU A 105 -12.19 8.60 -20.16
C LEU A 105 -13.14 9.53 -19.40
N VAL A 106 -12.69 10.08 -18.27
CA VAL A 106 -13.49 11.04 -17.49
C VAL A 106 -13.66 12.36 -18.24
N TYR A 107 -12.61 12.90 -18.86
CA TYR A 107 -12.68 14.09 -19.70
C TYR A 107 -13.73 13.92 -20.80
N VAL A 108 -13.68 12.80 -21.54
CA VAL A 108 -14.63 12.51 -22.61
C VAL A 108 -16.05 12.39 -22.06
N ALA A 109 -16.24 11.72 -20.92
CA ALA A 109 -17.54 11.56 -20.29
C ALA A 109 -18.12 12.88 -19.79
N VAL A 110 -17.31 13.78 -19.23
CA VAL A 110 -17.74 15.08 -18.73
C VAL A 110 -18.03 16.03 -19.90
N VAL A 111 -17.10 16.20 -20.83
CA VAL A 111 -17.24 17.18 -21.93
C VAL A 111 -18.29 16.76 -22.93
N PHE A 112 -18.22 15.52 -23.43
CA PHE A 112 -19.12 15.06 -24.49
C PHE A 112 -20.35 14.31 -23.96
N GLY A 113 -20.24 13.68 -22.79
CA GLY A 113 -21.36 12.95 -22.18
C GLY A 113 -22.28 13.84 -21.36
N ALA A 114 -21.74 14.70 -20.50
CA ALA A 114 -22.51 15.65 -19.70
C ALA A 114 -22.74 16.99 -20.43
N GLY A 115 -21.96 17.30 -21.47
CA GLY A 115 -22.06 18.56 -22.23
C GLY A 115 -21.38 19.74 -21.55
N GLU A 116 -20.44 19.48 -20.65
CA GLU A 116 -19.73 20.49 -19.87
C GLU A 116 -18.50 21.03 -20.60
N ASP A 117 -17.97 22.17 -20.12
CA ASP A 117 -16.79 22.80 -20.71
C ASP A 117 -15.49 21.99 -20.49
N TRP A 118 -14.50 22.22 -21.36
CA TRP A 118 -13.17 21.61 -21.28
C TRP A 118 -12.49 21.88 -19.93
N THR A 119 -12.81 23.00 -19.29
CA THR A 119 -12.33 23.35 -17.96
C THR A 119 -12.72 22.30 -16.92
N LEU A 120 -14.02 22.01 -16.81
CA LEU A 120 -14.54 20.98 -15.90
C LEU A 120 -14.04 19.61 -16.30
N GLY A 121 -14.01 19.30 -17.60
CA GLY A 121 -13.47 18.04 -18.10
C GLY A 121 -12.01 17.81 -17.68
N THR A 122 -11.18 18.85 -17.70
CA THR A 122 -9.76 18.78 -17.36
C THR A 122 -9.56 18.58 -15.86
N LEU A 123 -10.26 19.36 -15.02
CA LEU A 123 -10.18 19.25 -13.57
C LEU A 123 -10.75 17.91 -13.06
N PHE A 124 -11.92 17.47 -13.54
CA PHE A 124 -12.46 16.15 -13.21
C PHE A 124 -11.59 15.02 -13.76
N GLY A 125 -11.03 15.17 -14.97
CA GLY A 125 -10.08 14.22 -15.53
C GLY A 125 -8.88 14.01 -14.62
N ALA A 126 -8.25 15.09 -14.15
CA ALA A 126 -7.13 14.99 -13.21
C ALA A 126 -7.55 14.46 -11.83
N LEU A 127 -8.71 14.88 -11.32
CA LEU A 127 -9.28 14.40 -10.05
C LEU A 127 -9.50 12.88 -10.07
N ALA A 128 -9.84 12.31 -11.22
CA ALA A 128 -10.14 10.89 -11.39
C ALA A 128 -8.95 9.96 -11.09
N ILE A 129 -7.73 10.49 -11.14
CA ILE A 129 -6.50 9.77 -10.81
C ILE A 129 -6.50 9.39 -9.32
N SER A 130 -7.12 10.17 -8.45
CA SER A 130 -7.07 9.97 -7.00
C SER A 130 -7.59 8.60 -6.57
N THR A 131 -6.93 7.99 -5.58
CA THR A 131 -7.37 6.75 -4.92
C THR A 131 -7.10 6.81 -3.42
N ALA A 132 -8.06 6.39 -2.59
CA ALA A 132 -7.97 6.46 -1.13
C ALA A 132 -7.10 5.33 -0.51
N PRO A 133 -5.89 5.64 0.02
CA PRO A 133 -5.06 4.62 0.65
C PRO A 133 -5.63 4.15 1.98
N ALA A 134 -6.22 5.06 2.78
CA ALA A 134 -6.79 4.74 4.10
C ALA A 134 -7.81 3.62 4.00
N THR A 135 -8.70 3.69 3.02
CA THR A 135 -9.73 2.69 2.79
C THR A 135 -9.14 1.37 2.34
N VAL A 136 -8.18 1.38 1.41
CA VAL A 136 -7.49 0.16 0.99
C VAL A 136 -6.80 -0.53 2.16
N ILE A 137 -6.02 0.21 2.95
CA ILE A 137 -5.29 -0.31 4.11
C ILE A 137 -6.27 -0.80 5.19
N ALA A 138 -7.34 -0.05 5.47
CA ALA A 138 -8.36 -0.45 6.43
C ALA A 138 -9.01 -1.77 6.02
N ILE A 139 -9.34 -1.97 4.74
CA ILE A 139 -9.93 -3.23 4.28
C ILE A 139 -8.90 -4.36 4.30
N VAL A 140 -7.64 -4.12 3.91
CA VAL A 140 -6.56 -5.10 4.00
C VAL A 140 -6.36 -5.57 5.45
N LYS A 141 -6.28 -4.63 6.41
CA LYS A 141 -6.17 -4.92 7.85
C LYS A 141 -7.42 -5.64 8.38
N GLU A 142 -8.62 -5.14 8.07
CA GLU A 142 -9.90 -5.72 8.52
C GLU A 142 -10.10 -7.17 8.01
N THR A 143 -9.70 -7.43 6.77
CA THR A 143 -9.83 -8.75 6.13
C THR A 143 -8.60 -9.64 6.30
N ARG A 144 -7.58 -9.16 7.03
CA ARG A 144 -6.37 -9.94 7.31
C ARG A 144 -5.71 -10.46 6.02
N SER A 145 -5.64 -9.59 5.01
CA SER A 145 -5.20 -9.98 3.67
C SER A 145 -3.70 -9.80 3.47
N LYS A 146 -3.05 -10.75 2.79
CA LYS A 146 -1.61 -10.72 2.49
C LYS A 146 -1.31 -11.42 1.16
N GLY A 147 -0.44 -10.84 0.35
CA GLY A 147 0.03 -11.46 -0.90
C GLY A 147 0.58 -10.46 -1.92
N VAL A 148 0.78 -10.92 -3.16
CA VAL A 148 1.34 -10.09 -4.25
C VAL A 148 0.34 -9.02 -4.68
N TYR A 149 -0.96 -9.36 -4.68
CA TYR A 149 -2.02 -8.41 -4.99
C TYR A 149 -2.04 -7.30 -3.96
N VAL A 150 -2.05 -7.63 -2.66
CA VAL A 150 -2.05 -6.65 -1.57
C VAL A 150 -0.83 -5.73 -1.66
N ARG A 151 0.37 -6.30 -1.82
CA ARG A 151 1.60 -5.50 -1.94
C ARG A 151 1.59 -4.58 -3.15
N THR A 152 1.18 -5.10 -4.30
CA THR A 152 1.09 -4.28 -5.54
C THR A 152 0.05 -3.18 -5.36
N LEU A 153 -1.09 -3.47 -4.73
CA LEU A 153 -2.16 -2.50 -4.51
C LEU A 153 -1.73 -1.39 -3.54
N VAL A 154 -1.20 -1.72 -2.36
CA VAL A 154 -0.75 -0.73 -1.37
C VAL A 154 0.33 0.17 -1.94
N ALA A 155 1.33 -0.41 -2.61
CA ALA A 155 2.38 0.35 -3.29
C ALA A 155 1.83 1.25 -4.41
N ALA A 156 0.91 0.72 -5.23
CA ALA A 156 0.27 1.47 -6.31
C ALA A 156 -0.47 2.70 -5.76
N VAL A 157 -1.31 2.53 -4.74
CA VAL A 157 -2.10 3.63 -4.20
C VAL A 157 -1.21 4.69 -3.56
N ALA A 158 -0.14 4.29 -2.88
CA ALA A 158 0.82 5.23 -2.31
C ALA A 158 1.51 6.09 -3.39
N LEU A 159 2.04 5.47 -4.45
CA LEU A 159 2.67 6.20 -5.56
C LEU A 159 1.66 7.01 -6.39
N ASN A 160 0.45 6.49 -6.57
CA ASN A 160 -0.61 7.14 -7.34
C ASN A 160 -1.04 8.47 -6.71
N ASN A 161 -1.03 8.59 -5.38
CA ASN A 161 -1.34 9.86 -4.73
C ASN A 161 -0.28 10.94 -4.99
N ILE A 162 1.00 10.57 -5.10
CA ILE A 162 2.07 11.50 -5.51
C ILE A 162 1.81 12.00 -6.93
N ALA A 163 1.55 11.08 -7.86
CA ALA A 163 1.26 11.42 -9.25
C ALA A 163 -0.03 12.25 -9.39
N CYS A 164 -1.07 11.91 -8.64
CA CYS A 164 -2.36 12.60 -8.64
C CYS A 164 -2.22 14.07 -8.27
N ILE A 165 -1.51 14.38 -7.17
CA ILE A 165 -1.35 15.77 -6.71
C ILE A 165 -0.57 16.58 -7.76
N ALA A 166 0.53 16.04 -8.29
CA ALA A 166 1.31 16.73 -9.32
C ALA A 166 0.52 16.97 -10.62
N LEU A 167 -0.24 15.97 -11.08
CA LEU A 167 -1.01 16.07 -12.32
C LEU A 167 -2.26 16.93 -12.16
N PHE A 168 -2.88 16.94 -10.98
CA PHE A 168 -3.97 17.85 -10.66
C PHE A 168 -3.47 19.30 -10.63
N GLU A 169 -2.34 19.57 -9.96
CA GLU A 169 -1.78 20.92 -9.94
C GLU A 169 -1.40 21.42 -11.34
N MET A 170 -0.89 20.51 -12.19
CA MET A 170 -0.63 20.82 -13.59
C MET A 170 -1.93 21.18 -14.34
N ALA A 171 -3.00 20.42 -14.14
CA ALA A 171 -4.30 20.67 -14.74
C ALA A 171 -4.94 21.98 -14.25
N HIS A 172 -4.90 22.21 -12.93
CA HIS A 172 -5.39 23.41 -12.26
C HIS A 172 -4.64 24.67 -12.75
N THR A 173 -3.31 24.62 -12.80
CA THR A 173 -2.49 25.72 -13.31
C THR A 173 -2.75 25.96 -14.81
N ALA A 174 -2.87 24.90 -15.61
CA ALA A 174 -3.17 25.02 -17.04
C ALA A 174 -4.52 25.70 -17.29
N VAL A 175 -5.55 25.34 -16.52
CA VAL A 175 -6.86 26.00 -16.56
C VAL A 175 -6.73 27.47 -16.16
N THR A 176 -6.02 27.77 -15.07
CA THR A 176 -5.85 29.14 -14.57
C THR A 176 -5.19 30.04 -15.62
N VAL A 177 -4.08 29.60 -16.22
CA VAL A 177 -3.35 30.36 -17.25
C VAL A 177 -4.18 30.61 -18.51
N THR A 178 -5.07 29.69 -18.85
CA THR A 178 -5.90 29.80 -20.06
C THR A 178 -7.15 30.63 -19.83
N MET A 179 -7.72 30.63 -18.62
CA MET A 179 -8.86 31.46 -18.24
C MET A 179 -8.47 32.91 -17.96
N ASP A 180 -7.27 33.16 -17.44
CA ASP A 180 -6.71 34.51 -17.27
C ASP A 180 -5.30 34.65 -17.89
N PRO A 181 -5.21 34.76 -19.24
CA PRO A 181 -3.93 34.94 -19.91
C PRO A 181 -3.20 36.26 -19.56
N ALA A 182 -3.92 37.23 -18.98
CA ALA A 182 -3.39 38.53 -18.58
C ALA A 182 -2.94 38.57 -17.11
N GLY A 183 -3.30 37.56 -16.30
CA GLY A 183 -3.07 37.47 -14.85
C GLY A 183 -1.61 37.32 -14.41
N GLY A 184 -0.65 37.45 -15.32
CA GLY A 184 0.79 37.41 -15.01
C GLY A 184 1.35 36.02 -14.68
N VAL A 185 0.50 34.99 -14.61
CA VAL A 185 0.93 33.60 -14.44
C VAL A 185 1.50 33.08 -15.76
N SER A 186 2.80 32.77 -15.76
CA SER A 186 3.50 32.29 -16.95
C SER A 186 3.03 30.89 -17.37
N ALA A 187 2.93 30.60 -18.67
CA ALA A 187 2.69 29.25 -19.18
C ALA A 187 3.73 28.22 -18.71
N ALA A 188 4.96 28.65 -18.37
CA ALA A 188 5.97 27.78 -17.80
C ALA A 188 5.59 27.24 -16.41
N SER A 189 4.72 27.95 -15.68
CA SER A 189 4.25 27.54 -14.34
C SER A 189 3.51 26.20 -14.35
N VAL A 190 2.88 25.83 -15.47
CA VAL A 190 2.20 24.54 -15.65
C VAL A 190 3.13 23.36 -15.35
N LEU A 191 4.41 23.47 -15.68
CA LEU A 191 5.41 22.44 -15.38
C LEU A 191 6.21 22.73 -14.11
N VAL A 192 6.44 24.01 -13.80
CA VAL A 192 7.28 24.42 -12.65
C VAL A 192 6.55 24.26 -11.32
N ALA A 193 5.25 24.60 -11.23
CA ALA A 193 4.49 24.56 -9.98
C ALA A 193 4.37 23.11 -9.42
N PRO A 194 3.97 22.09 -10.21
CA PRO A 194 3.95 20.71 -9.71
C PRO A 194 5.33 20.19 -9.27
N LEU A 195 6.39 20.58 -9.98
CA LEU A 195 7.75 20.20 -9.63
C LEU A 195 8.20 20.86 -8.33
N GLY A 196 7.86 22.14 -8.14
CA GLY A 196 8.10 22.89 -6.90
C GLY A 196 7.38 22.26 -5.70
N GLN A 197 6.10 21.90 -5.86
CA GLN A 197 5.31 21.17 -4.87
C GLN A 197 5.98 19.85 -4.47
N LEU A 198 6.40 19.04 -5.44
CA LEU A 198 7.03 17.75 -5.20
C LEU A 198 8.39 17.88 -4.51
N LEU A 199 9.26 18.75 -5.02
CA LEU A 199 10.61 18.95 -4.47
C LEU A 199 10.58 19.59 -3.08
N GLY A 200 9.68 20.55 -2.86
CA GLY A 200 9.51 21.20 -1.56
C GLY A 200 8.96 20.23 -0.51
N ALA A 201 7.92 19.47 -0.85
CA ALA A 201 7.39 18.43 0.04
C ALA A 201 8.43 17.33 0.34
N LEU A 202 9.21 16.90 -0.66
CA LEU A 202 10.30 15.94 -0.49
C LEU A 202 11.40 16.49 0.42
N ALA A 203 11.76 17.76 0.30
CA ALA A 203 12.76 18.40 1.15
C ALA A 203 12.29 18.47 2.61
N ILE A 204 11.05 18.90 2.86
CA ILE A 204 10.47 18.98 4.20
C ILE A 204 10.36 17.57 4.80
N GLY A 205 9.68 16.66 4.11
CA GLY A 205 9.46 15.29 4.59
C GLY A 205 10.76 14.52 4.78
N GLY A 206 11.72 14.71 3.87
CA GLY A 206 13.06 14.14 3.97
C GLY A 206 13.84 14.64 5.18
N CYS A 207 13.86 15.95 5.42
CA CYS A 207 14.54 16.54 6.57
C CYS A 207 13.88 16.11 7.90
N VAL A 208 12.56 16.22 8.00
CA VAL A 208 11.81 15.85 9.21
C VAL A 208 11.89 14.35 9.48
N GLY A 209 11.75 13.51 8.45
CA GLY A 209 11.89 12.05 8.55
C GLY A 209 13.29 11.63 8.95
N ALA A 210 14.33 12.25 8.39
CA ALA A 210 15.72 11.99 8.80
C ALA A 210 15.99 12.41 10.25
N ALA A 211 15.48 13.58 10.67
CA ALA A 211 15.59 14.04 12.06
C ALA A 211 14.90 13.08 13.03
N LEU A 212 13.72 12.56 12.68
CA LEU A 212 13.00 11.56 13.44
C LEU A 212 13.79 10.25 13.56
N VAL A 213 14.41 9.78 12.48
CA VAL A 213 15.28 8.60 12.50
C VAL A 213 16.49 8.81 13.41
N LEU A 214 17.16 9.96 13.34
CA LEU A 214 18.30 10.29 14.21
C LEU A 214 17.90 10.39 15.68
N GLY A 215 16.77 11.05 15.98
CA GLY A 215 16.21 11.15 17.32
C GLY A 215 15.83 9.79 17.90
N SER A 216 15.23 8.93 17.08
CA SER A 216 14.81 7.57 17.49
C SER A 216 15.98 6.66 17.90
N ARG A 217 17.23 6.99 17.56
CA ARG A 217 18.42 6.22 18.01
C ARG A 217 18.68 6.39 19.51
N HIS A 218 18.23 7.49 20.10
CA HIS A 218 18.43 7.81 21.51
C HIS A 218 17.18 7.51 22.37
N VAL A 219 16.04 7.30 21.73
CA VAL A 219 14.75 7.03 22.38
C VAL A 219 14.56 5.52 22.53
N ILE A 220 14.43 5.05 23.77
CA ILE A 220 14.35 3.61 24.09
C ILE A 220 12.90 3.15 24.31
N HIS A 221 11.94 4.06 24.53
CA HIS A 221 10.57 3.70 24.93
C HIS A 221 9.51 4.05 23.87
N ALA A 222 8.50 3.19 23.71
CA ALA A 222 7.45 3.31 22.69
C ALA A 222 6.59 4.60 22.83
N GLU A 223 6.33 5.05 24.05
CA GLU A 223 5.57 6.28 24.33
C GLU A 223 6.31 7.54 23.85
N GLN A 224 7.62 7.57 24.04
CA GLN A 224 8.47 8.67 23.58
C GLN A 224 8.54 8.69 22.05
N LEU A 225 8.64 7.52 21.40
CA LEU A 225 8.56 7.43 19.94
C LEU A 225 7.24 7.98 19.40
N THR A 226 6.13 7.70 20.09
CA THR A 226 4.81 8.23 19.73
C THR A 226 4.77 9.76 19.78
N THR A 227 5.29 10.32 20.86
CA THR A 227 5.36 11.78 21.04
C THR A 227 6.18 12.44 19.94
N VAL A 228 7.37 11.91 19.63
CA VAL A 228 8.24 12.48 18.58
C VAL A 228 7.61 12.34 17.19
N SER A 229 6.91 11.25 16.90
CA SER A 229 6.17 11.09 15.64
C SER A 229 5.02 12.10 15.49
N ILE A 230 4.27 12.40 16.56
CA ILE A 230 3.24 13.44 16.54
C ILE A 230 3.86 14.83 16.30
N ILE A 231 4.98 15.13 16.96
CA ILE A 231 5.73 16.37 16.72
C ILE A 231 6.18 16.45 15.25
N ALA A 232 6.70 15.36 14.68
CA ALA A 232 7.12 15.32 13.29
C ALA A 232 5.96 15.57 12.32
N ILE A 233 4.78 15.00 12.58
CA ILE A 233 3.56 15.25 11.79
C ILE A 233 3.17 16.72 11.81
N PHE A 234 3.08 17.34 13.00
CA PHE A 234 2.73 18.75 13.12
C PHE A 234 3.79 19.66 12.52
N LEU A 235 5.07 19.35 12.71
CA LEU A 235 6.17 20.12 12.13
C LEU A 235 6.16 20.04 10.60
N ALA A 236 6.04 18.84 10.02
CA ALA A 236 5.97 18.67 8.57
C ALA A 236 4.76 19.37 7.98
N THR A 237 3.59 19.24 8.62
CA THR A 237 2.35 19.90 8.17
C THR A 237 2.47 21.43 8.26
N GLY A 238 2.96 21.96 9.38
CA GLY A 238 3.09 23.41 9.57
C GLY A 238 4.17 24.05 8.69
N LEU A 239 5.30 23.35 8.46
CA LEU A 239 6.32 23.83 7.51
C LEU A 239 5.84 23.78 6.08
N ALA A 240 5.07 22.76 5.71
CA ALA A 240 4.50 22.62 4.37
C ALA A 240 3.50 23.75 4.10
N ASP A 241 2.59 23.99 5.03
CA ASP A 241 1.62 25.10 4.99
C ASP A 241 2.34 26.46 4.91
N TRP A 242 3.35 26.68 5.76
CA TRP A 242 4.12 27.93 5.76
C TRP A 242 4.89 28.19 4.47
N LEU A 243 5.36 27.13 3.79
CA LEU A 243 6.08 27.23 2.52
C LEU A 243 5.18 27.07 1.29
N GLY A 244 3.87 26.93 1.47
CA GLY A 244 2.90 26.77 0.38
C GLY A 244 3.04 25.47 -0.39
N VAL A 245 3.50 24.39 0.25
CA VAL A 245 3.61 23.06 -0.37
C VAL A 245 2.63 22.06 0.25
N SER A 246 2.33 20.97 -0.46
CA SER A 246 1.33 19.99 -0.04
C SER A 246 1.66 19.31 1.30
N ASN A 247 0.82 19.55 2.30
CA ASN A 247 0.88 18.93 3.64
C ASN A 247 0.84 17.40 3.58
N LEU A 248 0.02 16.85 2.68
CA LEU A 248 -0.13 15.40 2.49
C LEU A 248 1.12 14.78 1.88
N LEU A 249 1.71 15.42 0.86
CA LEU A 249 2.97 14.95 0.27
C LEU A 249 4.12 15.03 1.28
N ALA A 250 4.22 16.12 2.03
CA ALA A 250 5.27 16.29 3.03
C ALA A 250 5.21 15.17 4.09
N CYS A 251 4.02 14.87 4.61
CA CYS A 251 3.81 13.77 5.56
C CYS A 251 4.08 12.40 4.95
N LEU A 252 3.68 12.16 3.70
CA LEU A 252 4.01 10.93 2.99
C LEU A 252 5.52 10.74 2.83
N PHE A 253 6.26 11.81 2.52
CA PHE A 253 7.71 11.76 2.46
C PHE A 253 8.37 11.56 3.83
N VAL A 254 7.79 12.04 4.95
CA VAL A 254 8.26 11.67 6.29
C VAL A 254 8.25 10.15 6.47
N GLY A 255 7.11 9.49 6.20
CA GLY A 255 6.98 8.04 6.31
C GLY A 255 7.92 7.29 5.37
N MET A 256 8.02 7.73 4.11
CA MET A 256 8.92 7.15 3.11
C MET A 256 10.39 7.28 3.54
N THR A 257 10.81 8.43 4.07
CA THR A 257 12.18 8.63 4.53
C THR A 257 12.49 7.78 5.75
N MET A 258 11.59 7.68 6.72
CA MET A 258 11.77 6.83 7.90
C MET A 258 12.07 5.38 7.49
N VAL A 259 11.24 4.83 6.61
CA VAL A 259 11.29 3.40 6.30
C VAL A 259 12.50 3.01 5.43
N ASN A 260 13.01 3.95 4.63
CA ASN A 260 14.18 3.73 3.78
C ASN A 260 15.51 4.03 4.49
N LEU A 261 15.54 4.87 5.54
CA LEU A 261 16.74 5.17 6.32
C LEU A 261 16.96 4.22 7.52
N ALA A 262 15.90 3.66 8.10
CA ALA A 262 15.99 2.70 9.19
C ALA A 262 15.03 1.52 8.99
N PRO A 263 15.29 0.62 8.01
CA PRO A 263 14.42 -0.52 7.70
C PRO A 263 14.20 -1.46 8.89
N GLU A 264 15.19 -1.59 9.78
CA GLU A 264 15.08 -2.40 11.00
C GLU A 264 14.07 -1.85 12.02
N LYS A 265 13.60 -0.61 11.83
CA LYS A 265 12.62 0.08 12.67
C LYS A 265 11.22 0.15 12.03
N GLU A 266 10.95 -0.64 10.99
CA GLU A 266 9.65 -0.73 10.31
C GLU A 266 8.48 -0.90 11.29
N GLU A 267 8.65 -1.72 12.33
CA GLU A 267 7.63 -1.91 13.38
C GLU A 267 7.29 -0.65 14.20
N ILE A 268 8.16 0.35 14.22
CA ILE A 268 7.91 1.61 14.95
C ILE A 268 6.77 2.38 14.31
N GLY A 269 6.69 2.43 12.97
CA GLY A 269 5.62 3.14 12.25
C GLY A 269 4.23 2.57 12.59
N HIS A 270 4.12 1.25 12.55
CA HIS A 270 2.85 0.56 12.83
C HIS A 270 2.43 0.60 14.29
N ARG A 271 3.37 0.50 15.24
CA ARG A 271 3.03 0.41 16.67
C ARG A 271 2.68 1.75 17.31
N VAL A 272 3.25 2.84 16.81
CA VAL A 272 3.09 4.18 17.40
C VAL A 272 1.65 4.67 17.37
N PHE A 273 0.88 4.30 16.33
CA PHE A 273 -0.47 4.84 16.11
C PHE A 273 -1.59 3.80 16.21
N ALA A 274 -1.26 2.50 16.27
CA ALA A 274 -2.22 1.39 16.22
C ALA A 274 -3.36 1.49 17.25
N ASN A 275 -3.08 2.01 18.45
CA ASN A 275 -4.06 2.01 19.54
C ASN A 275 -5.20 3.02 19.37
N PHE A 276 -5.00 4.08 18.58
CA PHE A 276 -6.01 5.13 18.40
C PHE A 276 -6.37 5.41 16.93
N GLU A 277 -5.59 4.89 15.97
CA GLU A 277 -5.90 4.91 14.54
C GLU A 277 -7.36 4.49 14.24
N PRO A 278 -7.93 3.41 14.81
CA PRO A 278 -9.30 3.01 14.52
C PRO A 278 -10.35 4.06 14.91
N ALA A 279 -10.13 4.79 16.01
CA ALA A 279 -11.05 5.83 16.46
C ALA A 279 -10.99 7.07 15.54
N ILE A 280 -9.77 7.44 15.13
CA ILE A 280 -9.56 8.54 14.18
C ILE A 280 -10.21 8.22 12.83
N LEU A 281 -9.99 7.01 12.31
CA LEU A 281 -10.60 6.56 11.06
C LEU A 281 -12.13 6.53 11.15
N ALA A 282 -12.70 6.07 12.28
CA ALA A 282 -14.15 6.08 12.48
C ALA A 282 -14.73 7.49 12.40
N VAL A 283 -14.09 8.48 13.03
CA VAL A 283 -14.50 9.90 12.94
C VAL A 283 -14.35 10.40 11.51
N PHE A 284 -13.20 10.16 10.88
CA PHE A 284 -12.91 10.60 9.51
C PHE A 284 -13.94 10.07 8.50
N PHE A 285 -14.21 8.77 8.50
CA PHE A 285 -15.17 8.16 7.58
C PHE A 285 -16.62 8.56 7.87
N THR A 286 -16.97 8.75 9.15
CA THR A 286 -18.29 9.27 9.49
C THR A 286 -18.44 10.71 9.01
N LEU A 287 -17.41 11.54 9.16
CA LEU A 287 -17.42 12.92 8.68
C LEU A 287 -17.52 13.02 7.16
N ALA A 288 -16.83 12.14 6.43
CA ALA A 288 -16.96 12.05 4.97
C ALA A 288 -18.42 11.79 4.54
N GLY A 289 -19.18 11.03 5.34
CA GLY A 289 -20.60 10.83 5.11
C GLY A 289 -21.46 12.06 5.39
N LEU A 290 -21.04 12.98 6.27
CA LEU A 290 -21.76 14.24 6.53
C LEU A 290 -21.65 15.22 5.35
N GLU A 291 -20.58 15.13 4.58
CA GLU A 291 -20.35 15.97 3.40
C GLU A 291 -21.26 15.60 2.22
N LEU A 292 -21.95 14.46 2.28
CA LEU A 292 -22.94 14.06 1.28
C LEU A 292 -24.22 14.87 1.42
N ASP A 293 -24.44 15.78 0.47
CA ASP A 293 -25.67 16.54 0.32
C ASP A 293 -26.40 16.15 -0.98
N PHE A 294 -27.51 15.42 -0.85
CA PHE A 294 -28.32 15.01 -2.01
C PHE A 294 -29.03 16.19 -2.70
N GLY A 295 -29.07 17.38 -2.09
CA GLY A 295 -29.69 18.57 -2.67
C GLY A 295 -29.06 19.00 -3.99
N PHE A 296 -27.74 18.84 -4.13
CA PHE A 296 -27.00 19.22 -5.35
C PHE A 296 -27.13 18.19 -6.48
N LEU A 297 -27.49 16.94 -6.18
CA LEU A 297 -27.70 15.92 -7.20
C LEU A 297 -28.86 16.25 -8.14
N ALA A 298 -29.86 16.99 -7.68
CA ALA A 298 -30.99 17.37 -8.54
C ALA A 298 -30.56 18.16 -9.79
N GLN A 299 -29.47 18.93 -9.70
CA GLN A 299 -28.98 19.79 -10.78
C GLN A 299 -27.77 19.21 -11.54
N GLY A 300 -27.02 18.27 -10.95
CA GLY A 300 -25.79 17.74 -11.54
C GLY A 300 -25.59 16.22 -11.41
N TRP A 301 -26.64 15.42 -11.20
CA TRP A 301 -26.47 13.96 -11.08
C TRP A 301 -25.87 13.30 -12.34
N ILE A 302 -26.07 13.88 -13.54
CA ILE A 302 -25.55 13.33 -14.80
C ILE A 302 -24.02 13.35 -14.78
N ILE A 303 -23.42 14.50 -14.46
CA ILE A 303 -21.95 14.62 -14.39
C ILE A 303 -21.38 13.69 -13.31
N VAL A 304 -22.02 13.59 -12.15
CA VAL A 304 -21.58 12.68 -11.07
C VAL A 304 -21.65 11.22 -11.52
N ALA A 305 -22.76 10.80 -12.12
CA ALA A 305 -22.94 9.42 -12.59
C ALA A 305 -21.93 9.06 -13.68
N LEU A 306 -21.72 9.95 -14.65
CA LEU A 306 -20.74 9.77 -15.72
C LEU A 306 -19.31 9.77 -15.19
N PHE A 307 -18.97 10.67 -14.27
CA PHE A 307 -17.67 10.68 -13.61
C PHE A 307 -17.41 9.37 -12.87
N VAL A 308 -18.31 8.94 -11.98
CA VAL A 308 -18.16 7.71 -11.18
C VAL A 308 -18.01 6.49 -12.09
N ALA A 309 -18.85 6.37 -13.12
CA ALA A 309 -18.81 5.25 -14.05
C ALA A 309 -17.53 5.26 -14.90
N ALA A 310 -17.19 6.40 -15.53
CA ALA A 310 -16.01 6.52 -16.37
C ALA A 310 -14.72 6.34 -15.58
N ARG A 311 -14.65 6.88 -14.35
CA ARG A 311 -13.52 6.68 -13.45
C ARG A 311 -13.39 5.21 -13.05
N GLY A 312 -14.46 4.58 -12.58
CA GLY A 312 -14.44 3.16 -12.18
C GLY A 312 -13.99 2.26 -13.34
N LEU A 313 -14.52 2.49 -14.54
CA LEU A 313 -14.10 1.79 -15.75
C LEU A 313 -12.63 2.06 -16.08
N GLY A 314 -12.20 3.33 -16.01
CA GLY A 314 -10.81 3.72 -16.24
C GLY A 314 -9.85 3.01 -15.30
N LYS A 315 -10.14 2.96 -14.00
CA LYS A 315 -9.33 2.25 -12.99
C LYS A 315 -9.21 0.75 -13.31
N ILE A 316 -10.32 0.13 -13.72
CA ILE A 316 -10.33 -1.30 -14.10
C ILE A 316 -9.51 -1.53 -15.38
N LEU A 317 -9.70 -0.71 -16.41
CA LEU A 317 -8.98 -0.83 -17.68
C LEU A 317 -7.49 -0.53 -17.54
N SER A 318 -7.11 0.55 -16.85
CA SER A 318 -5.72 0.90 -16.57
C SER A 318 -5.03 -0.23 -15.82
N GLY A 319 -5.65 -0.78 -14.77
CA GLY A 319 -5.14 -1.94 -14.05
C GLY A 319 -4.95 -3.17 -14.93
N LEU A 320 -5.98 -3.55 -15.70
CA LEU A 320 -5.95 -4.71 -16.58
C LEU A 320 -4.85 -4.61 -17.64
N ILE A 321 -4.76 -3.48 -18.33
CA ILE A 321 -3.81 -3.25 -19.42
C ILE A 321 -2.38 -3.17 -18.85
N ALA A 322 -2.17 -2.38 -17.78
CA ALA A 322 -0.84 -2.21 -17.18
C ALA A 322 -0.29 -3.55 -16.68
N MET A 323 -1.09 -4.33 -15.95
CA MET A 323 -0.65 -5.61 -15.42
C MET A 323 -0.41 -6.66 -16.51
N ARG A 324 -1.19 -6.61 -17.60
CA ARG A 324 -0.95 -7.46 -18.78
C ARG A 324 0.37 -7.12 -19.45
N LEU A 325 0.65 -5.83 -19.68
CA LEU A 325 1.89 -5.35 -20.30
C LEU A 325 3.11 -5.57 -19.39
N ALA A 326 2.92 -5.58 -18.08
CA ALA A 326 3.95 -5.86 -17.10
C ALA A 326 4.25 -7.36 -16.91
N GLY A 327 3.41 -8.25 -17.45
CA GLY A 327 3.53 -9.69 -17.24
C GLY A 327 3.24 -10.12 -15.79
N ALA A 328 2.34 -9.40 -15.12
CA ALA A 328 1.88 -9.77 -13.78
C ALA A 328 1.07 -11.07 -13.81
N THR A 329 0.94 -11.70 -12.64
CA THR A 329 0.13 -12.91 -12.43
C THR A 329 -1.34 -12.65 -12.73
N ASP A 330 -2.10 -13.70 -13.01
CA ASP A 330 -3.51 -13.59 -13.39
C ASP A 330 -4.37 -12.96 -12.29
N ASN A 331 -4.06 -13.26 -11.03
CA ASN A 331 -4.74 -12.73 -9.85
C ASN A 331 -4.55 -11.21 -9.73
N VAL A 332 -3.31 -10.73 -9.90
CA VAL A 332 -3.03 -9.28 -9.92
C VAL A 332 -3.67 -8.64 -11.15
N ARG A 333 -3.49 -9.23 -12.33
CA ARG A 333 -3.94 -8.66 -13.61
C ARG A 333 -5.44 -8.42 -13.68
N ARG A 334 -6.25 -9.38 -13.25
CA ARG A 334 -7.71 -9.30 -13.40
C ARG A 334 -8.37 -8.43 -12.34
N TYR A 335 -7.77 -8.34 -11.16
CA TYR A 335 -8.47 -7.80 -10.00
C TYR A 335 -7.89 -6.49 -9.44
N LEU A 336 -6.67 -6.08 -9.84
CA LEU A 336 -6.01 -4.91 -9.22
C LEU A 336 -6.86 -3.64 -9.33
N GLY A 337 -7.50 -3.44 -10.49
CA GLY A 337 -8.33 -2.26 -10.74
C GLY A 337 -9.51 -2.08 -9.79
N PHE A 338 -10.07 -3.15 -9.23
CA PHE A 338 -11.13 -3.03 -8.21
C PHE A 338 -10.63 -2.35 -6.93
N GLY A 339 -9.37 -2.59 -6.58
CA GLY A 339 -8.73 -1.98 -5.42
C GLY A 339 -8.41 -0.50 -5.59
N LEU A 340 -8.45 0.02 -6.82
CA LEU A 340 -8.08 1.39 -7.15
C LEU A 340 -9.28 2.36 -7.20
N VAL A 341 -10.49 1.85 -7.01
CA VAL A 341 -11.74 2.63 -7.04
C VAL A 341 -12.00 3.51 -5.81
N PRO A 342 -11.63 3.16 -4.56
CA PRO A 342 -11.83 4.06 -3.41
C PRO A 342 -11.31 5.48 -3.65
N GLN A 343 -11.95 6.51 -3.10
CA GLN A 343 -11.57 7.91 -3.29
C GLN A 343 -12.01 8.73 -2.07
N ALA A 344 -11.09 9.50 -1.47
CA ALA A 344 -11.33 10.16 -0.19
C ALA A 344 -10.57 11.49 -0.07
N GLY A 345 -9.96 11.75 1.08
CA GLY A 345 -9.44 13.06 1.49
C GLY A 345 -8.45 13.74 0.55
N VAL A 346 -7.63 13.01 -0.23
CA VAL A 346 -6.77 13.63 -1.25
C VAL A 346 -7.61 14.33 -2.31
N ALA A 347 -8.68 13.70 -2.80
CA ALA A 347 -9.56 14.30 -3.79
C ALA A 347 -10.32 15.52 -3.22
N VAL A 348 -10.78 15.45 -1.97
CA VAL A 348 -11.42 16.58 -1.29
C VAL A 348 -10.44 17.75 -1.14
N GLY A 349 -9.19 17.48 -0.75
CA GLY A 349 -8.15 18.50 -0.65
C GLY A 349 -7.89 19.22 -1.98
N LEU A 350 -7.81 18.48 -3.09
CA LEU A 350 -7.64 19.03 -4.43
C LEU A 350 -8.86 19.85 -4.89
N LEU A 351 -10.07 19.48 -4.47
CA LEU A 351 -11.27 20.27 -4.77
C LEU A 351 -11.31 21.59 -3.99
N LEU A 352 -10.83 21.60 -2.75
CA LEU A 352 -10.72 22.83 -1.94
C LEU A 352 -9.67 23.78 -2.52
N GLU A 353 -8.59 23.26 -3.09
CA GLU A 353 -7.57 24.08 -3.77
C GLU A 353 -8.15 24.87 -4.96
N VAL A 354 -9.11 24.28 -5.70
CA VAL A 354 -9.84 25.01 -6.76
C VAL A 354 -10.67 26.15 -6.18
N GLN A 355 -11.26 25.97 -4.99
CA GLN A 355 -12.06 26.99 -4.32
C GLN A 355 -11.23 28.20 -3.86
N ASP A 356 -9.95 27.99 -3.53
CA ASP A 356 -9.06 29.05 -3.09
C ASP A 356 -8.47 29.87 -4.26
N ASN A 357 -8.80 29.52 -5.52
CA ASN A 357 -8.34 30.23 -6.71
C ASN A 357 -9.38 31.23 -7.24
N PRO A 358 -9.13 32.56 -7.14
CA PRO A 358 -10.08 33.59 -7.58
C PRO A 358 -10.42 33.54 -9.08
N VAL A 359 -9.54 32.98 -9.92
CA VAL A 359 -9.79 32.85 -11.37
C VAL A 359 -10.90 31.84 -11.64
N LEU A 360 -11.12 30.90 -10.72
CA LEU A 360 -12.05 29.78 -10.87
C LEU A 360 -13.34 29.95 -10.06
N ASP A 361 -13.54 31.10 -9.40
CA ASP A 361 -14.68 31.39 -8.52
C ASP A 361 -16.04 31.01 -9.12
N GLU A 362 -16.23 31.22 -10.42
CA GLU A 362 -17.49 30.89 -11.13
C GLU A 362 -17.80 29.40 -11.16
N ILE A 363 -16.77 28.54 -11.20
CA ILE A 363 -16.92 27.08 -11.30
C ILE A 363 -16.66 26.36 -9.97
N SER A 364 -16.00 27.00 -9.01
CA SER A 364 -15.53 26.42 -7.75
C SER A 364 -16.64 25.78 -6.91
N ALA A 365 -17.78 26.45 -6.76
CA ALA A 365 -18.91 25.91 -5.99
C ALA A 365 -19.50 24.65 -6.66
N PHE A 366 -19.60 24.66 -7.99
CA PHE A 366 -20.16 23.55 -8.76
C PHE A 366 -19.25 22.33 -8.75
N ILE A 367 -17.95 22.52 -9.03
CA ILE A 367 -16.97 21.42 -9.02
C ILE A 367 -16.81 20.83 -7.63
N LEU A 368 -16.81 21.65 -6.56
CA LEU A 368 -16.75 21.16 -5.18
C LEU A 368 -17.96 20.29 -4.86
N ALA A 369 -19.17 20.76 -5.15
CA ALA A 369 -20.40 20.01 -4.87
C ALA A 369 -20.44 18.66 -5.62
N MET A 370 -20.16 18.68 -6.92
CA MET A 370 -20.18 17.46 -7.74
C MET A 370 -19.03 16.52 -7.40
N GLY A 371 -17.84 17.06 -7.17
CA GLY A 371 -16.64 16.31 -6.79
C GLY A 371 -16.78 15.62 -5.44
N VAL A 372 -17.19 16.34 -4.39
CA VAL A 372 -17.40 15.75 -3.05
C VAL A 372 -18.48 14.67 -3.09
N THR A 373 -19.56 14.90 -3.84
CA THR A 373 -20.61 13.90 -4.02
C THR A 373 -20.07 12.63 -4.70
N ALA A 374 -19.29 12.78 -5.77
CA ALA A 374 -18.66 11.66 -6.46
C ALA A 374 -17.64 10.92 -5.59
N VAL A 375 -16.82 11.66 -4.82
CA VAL A 375 -15.86 11.11 -3.85
C VAL A 375 -16.60 10.23 -2.86
N ALA A 376 -17.67 10.72 -2.25
CA ALA A 376 -18.37 9.97 -1.24
C ALA A 376 -19.14 8.75 -1.79
N ILE A 377 -19.67 8.81 -3.03
CA ILE A 377 -20.18 7.61 -3.72
C ILE A 377 -19.06 6.57 -3.91
N ASN A 378 -17.90 7.01 -4.41
CA ASN A 378 -16.73 6.14 -4.60
C ASN A 378 -16.21 5.59 -3.27
N GLU A 379 -16.40 6.31 -2.17
CA GLU A 379 -16.00 5.87 -0.83
C GLU A 379 -16.98 4.87 -0.21
N ILE A 380 -18.26 4.88 -0.62
CA ILE A 380 -19.23 3.84 -0.25
C ILE A 380 -18.98 2.56 -1.06
N VAL A 381 -18.78 2.69 -2.38
CA VAL A 381 -18.61 1.57 -3.32
C VAL A 381 -17.20 0.95 -3.22
N GLY A 382 -16.19 1.79 -3.03
CA GLY A 382 -14.77 1.44 -3.01
C GLY A 382 -14.41 0.30 -2.06
N PRO A 383 -14.74 0.36 -0.76
CA PRO A 383 -14.45 -0.70 0.20
C PRO A 383 -14.99 -2.07 -0.22
N ILE A 384 -16.18 -2.09 -0.84
CA ILE A 384 -16.83 -3.31 -1.33
C ILE A 384 -16.01 -3.89 -2.50
N LEU A 385 -15.61 -3.06 -3.45
CA LEU A 385 -14.79 -3.48 -4.59
C LEU A 385 -13.39 -3.93 -4.16
N VAL A 386 -12.77 -3.27 -3.17
CA VAL A 386 -11.49 -3.72 -2.58
C VAL A 386 -11.65 -5.12 -1.99
N ARG A 387 -12.69 -5.36 -1.18
CA ARG A 387 -12.95 -6.69 -0.61
C ARG A 387 -13.18 -7.75 -1.68
N ILE A 388 -13.91 -7.44 -2.75
CA ILE A 388 -14.09 -8.33 -3.90
C ILE A 388 -12.75 -8.63 -4.58
N GLY A 389 -11.91 -7.60 -4.77
CA GLY A 389 -10.58 -7.75 -5.35
C GLY A 389 -9.68 -8.68 -4.53
N LEU A 390 -9.67 -8.52 -3.21
CA LEU A 390 -8.92 -9.36 -2.27
C LEU A 390 -9.42 -10.81 -2.25
N ALA A 391 -10.74 -11.01 -2.23
CA ALA A 391 -11.33 -12.33 -2.25
C ALA A 391 -11.02 -13.07 -3.57
N ARG A 392 -11.16 -12.38 -4.70
CA ARG A 392 -10.96 -12.98 -6.03
C ARG A 392 -9.49 -13.13 -6.42
N SER A 393 -8.60 -12.31 -5.89
CA SER A 393 -7.15 -12.52 -6.03
C SER A 393 -6.64 -13.69 -5.19
N GLY A 394 -7.44 -14.13 -4.21
CA GLY A 394 -7.06 -15.16 -3.26
C GLY A 394 -6.10 -14.65 -2.19
N ASP A 395 -6.01 -13.35 -1.91
CA ASP A 395 -5.17 -12.79 -0.84
C ASP A 395 -5.91 -12.63 0.50
N LEU A 396 -7.24 -12.83 0.51
CA LEU A 396 -8.10 -12.64 1.68
C LEU A 396 -7.79 -13.65 2.79
N GLY A 397 -7.59 -13.18 4.03
CA GLY A 397 -7.36 -14.02 5.21
C GLY A 397 -5.98 -14.68 5.31
N LYS A 398 -5.01 -14.25 4.48
CA LYS A 398 -3.67 -14.84 4.37
C LYS A 398 -2.60 -14.23 5.27
N ASP A 399 -2.95 -13.43 6.28
CA ASP A 399 -1.99 -12.78 7.18
C ASP A 399 -1.34 -13.69 8.24
N ARG A 400 -1.72 -14.97 8.30
CA ARG A 400 -1.20 -15.93 9.27
C ARG A 400 0.28 -16.26 9.03
N ALA A 401 1.03 -16.40 10.11
CA ALA A 401 2.46 -16.66 10.06
C ALA A 401 2.77 -18.09 9.57
N ARG A 402 3.60 -18.17 8.54
CA ARG A 402 3.96 -19.36 7.77
C ARG A 402 5.46 -19.65 7.87
N LEU A 403 5.84 -20.92 7.78
CA LEU A 403 7.24 -21.33 7.94
C LEU A 403 8.16 -20.74 6.86
N ILE A 404 7.63 -20.51 5.66
CA ILE A 404 8.37 -19.93 4.53
C ILE A 404 8.23 -18.40 4.41
N ASP A 405 7.62 -17.73 5.38
CA ASP A 405 7.37 -16.27 5.31
C ASP A 405 8.65 -15.45 5.11
N PHE A 406 9.84 -15.98 5.39
CA PHE A 406 11.10 -15.28 5.14
C PHE A 406 11.42 -15.10 3.63
N ILE A 407 10.73 -15.83 2.74
CA ILE A 407 10.88 -15.70 1.29
C ILE A 407 9.77 -14.81 0.73
N HIS A 408 10.11 -13.55 0.47
CA HIS A 408 9.24 -12.57 -0.18
C HIS A 408 9.60 -12.37 -1.66
N GLU A 409 8.74 -11.68 -2.41
CA GLU A 409 8.93 -11.42 -3.84
C GLU A 409 10.28 -10.76 -4.15
N GLU A 410 10.69 -9.81 -3.32
CA GLU A 410 11.95 -9.08 -3.37
C GLU A 410 13.19 -9.95 -3.10
N ASN A 411 13.01 -11.12 -2.48
CA ASN A 411 14.06 -12.06 -2.08
C ASN A 411 14.22 -13.21 -3.10
N ILE A 412 13.50 -13.15 -4.24
CA ILE A 412 13.48 -14.20 -5.26
C ILE A 412 14.11 -13.67 -6.56
N VAL A 413 14.98 -14.47 -7.16
CA VAL A 413 15.51 -14.26 -8.51
C VAL A 413 15.12 -15.42 -9.43
N THR A 414 14.45 -15.09 -10.55
CA THR A 414 14.08 -16.06 -11.60
C THR A 414 15.01 -15.96 -12.81
N GLY A 415 15.21 -17.05 -13.52
CA GLY A 415 16.19 -17.11 -14.61
C GLY A 415 17.63 -17.15 -14.08
N PHE A 416 17.80 -17.67 -12.87
CA PHE A 416 19.06 -17.74 -12.16
C PHE A 416 20.06 -18.64 -12.90
N ARG A 417 21.28 -18.14 -13.11
CA ARG A 417 22.38 -18.82 -13.80
C ARG A 417 23.67 -18.64 -13.04
N ALA A 418 24.43 -19.74 -12.91
CA ALA A 418 25.74 -19.72 -12.29
C ALA A 418 26.58 -20.88 -12.83
N ASP A 419 27.84 -20.60 -13.13
CA ASP A 419 28.77 -21.59 -13.69
C ASP A 419 29.36 -22.52 -12.63
N SER A 420 29.29 -22.13 -11.35
CA SER A 420 29.77 -22.94 -10.23
C SER A 420 28.91 -22.73 -8.97
N LYS A 421 28.97 -23.69 -8.03
CA LYS A 421 28.30 -23.57 -6.72
C LYS A 421 28.76 -22.32 -5.96
N GLU A 422 30.06 -22.01 -6.01
CA GLU A 422 30.61 -20.80 -5.39
C GLU A 422 30.04 -19.53 -6.02
N ALA A 423 30.01 -19.44 -7.36
CA ALA A 423 29.41 -18.30 -8.04
C ALA A 423 27.93 -18.13 -7.66
N ALA A 424 27.18 -19.23 -7.57
CA ALA A 424 25.79 -19.21 -7.13
C ALA A 424 25.63 -18.71 -5.69
N ILE A 425 26.44 -19.21 -4.77
CA ILE A 425 26.41 -18.80 -3.35
C ILE A 425 26.77 -17.31 -3.21
N ARG A 426 27.76 -16.81 -3.96
CA ARG A 426 28.13 -15.40 -3.98
C ARG A 426 26.99 -14.52 -4.49
N GLN A 427 26.42 -14.85 -5.65
CA GLN A 427 25.28 -14.10 -6.21
C GLN A 427 24.07 -14.08 -5.26
N LEU A 428 23.74 -15.22 -4.64
CA LEU A 428 22.65 -15.28 -3.65
C LEU A 428 23.01 -14.53 -2.36
N THR A 429 24.28 -14.49 -1.95
CA THR A 429 24.72 -13.70 -0.79
C THR A 429 24.59 -12.21 -1.07
N ASP A 430 24.91 -11.76 -2.29
CA ASP A 430 24.69 -10.38 -2.70
C ASP A 430 23.20 -10.01 -2.66
N LEU A 431 22.34 -10.87 -3.24
CA LEU A 431 20.88 -10.70 -3.16
C LEU A 431 20.38 -10.68 -1.71
N LEU A 432 20.89 -11.56 -0.85
CA LEU A 432 20.55 -11.63 0.57
C LEU A 432 20.90 -10.33 1.31
N CYS A 433 22.10 -9.80 1.08
CA CYS A 433 22.55 -8.54 1.68
C CYS A 433 21.72 -7.36 1.17
N GLU A 434 21.44 -7.29 -0.14
CA GLU A 434 20.69 -6.19 -0.75
C GLU A 434 19.23 -6.16 -0.29
N SER A 435 18.55 -7.31 -0.36
CA SER A 435 17.10 -7.42 -0.10
C SER A 435 16.75 -7.26 1.38
N HIS A 436 17.56 -7.83 2.28
CA HIS A 436 17.36 -7.73 3.73
C HIS A 436 18.13 -6.58 4.39
N GLY A 437 18.91 -5.81 3.62
CA GLY A 437 19.72 -4.70 4.14
C GLY A 437 20.78 -5.12 5.16
N LEU A 438 21.27 -6.36 5.09
CA LEU A 438 22.20 -6.91 6.07
C LEU A 438 23.57 -6.23 5.96
N GLN A 439 24.09 -5.76 7.10
CA GLN A 439 25.45 -5.27 7.23
C GLN A 439 26.35 -6.36 7.80
N ILE A 440 26.83 -7.25 6.92
CA ILE A 440 27.72 -8.36 7.27
C ILE A 440 28.98 -8.36 6.41
N ASP A 441 30.04 -8.99 6.90
CA ASP A 441 31.20 -9.34 6.08
C ASP A 441 30.80 -10.45 5.09
N ARG A 442 30.58 -10.04 3.83
CA ARG A 442 30.11 -10.93 2.76
C ARG A 442 31.09 -12.07 2.51
N GLU A 443 32.38 -11.79 2.49
CA GLU A 443 33.38 -12.81 2.20
C GLU A 443 33.41 -13.85 3.31
N ARG A 444 33.43 -13.40 4.57
CA ARG A 444 33.39 -14.31 5.73
C ARG A 444 32.12 -15.17 5.73
N PHE A 445 30.96 -14.60 5.38
CA PHE A 445 29.71 -15.36 5.28
C PHE A 445 29.77 -16.40 4.16
N VAL A 446 30.21 -16.01 2.95
CA VAL A 446 30.37 -16.93 1.81
C VAL A 446 31.30 -18.09 2.17
N GLN A 447 32.46 -17.81 2.76
CA GLN A 447 33.40 -18.84 3.20
C GLN A 447 32.77 -19.78 4.23
N GLY A 448 31.97 -19.25 5.16
CA GLY A 448 31.22 -20.07 6.11
C GLY A 448 30.19 -21.00 5.46
N VAL A 449 29.48 -20.53 4.42
CA VAL A 449 28.53 -21.35 3.65
C VAL A 449 29.27 -22.43 2.84
N LEU A 450 30.37 -22.05 2.16
CA LEU A 450 31.19 -22.98 1.36
C LEU A 450 31.83 -24.06 2.23
N ALA A 451 32.34 -23.72 3.40
CA ALA A 451 32.90 -24.69 4.34
C ALA A 451 31.86 -25.74 4.75
N ARG A 452 30.59 -25.35 4.93
CA ARG A 452 29.49 -26.30 5.19
C ARG A 452 29.17 -27.16 3.98
N GLU A 453 29.12 -26.57 2.79
CA GLU A 453 28.90 -27.29 1.52
C GLU A 453 29.99 -28.34 1.24
N HIS A 454 31.25 -28.04 1.55
CA HIS A 454 32.36 -28.98 1.42
C HIS A 454 32.32 -30.11 2.45
N ALA A 455 31.86 -29.83 3.68
CA ALA A 455 31.71 -30.84 4.72
C ALA A 455 30.57 -31.81 4.41
N MET A 456 29.45 -31.31 3.86
CA MET A 456 28.31 -32.11 3.43
C MET A 456 27.53 -31.33 2.36
N SER A 457 27.26 -31.98 1.23
CA SER A 457 26.50 -31.37 0.13
C SER A 457 25.13 -30.90 0.64
N THR A 458 24.78 -29.64 0.35
CA THR A 458 23.43 -29.10 0.62
C THR A 458 22.46 -29.32 -0.53
N CYS A 459 22.88 -30.06 -1.56
CA CYS A 459 21.99 -30.54 -2.61
C CYS A 459 21.16 -31.70 -2.08
N ILE A 460 19.85 -31.50 -1.98
CA ILE A 460 18.90 -32.48 -1.43
C ILE A 460 18.47 -33.49 -2.50
N GLY A 461 18.53 -33.09 -3.78
CA GLY A 461 18.01 -33.84 -4.91
C GLY A 461 16.67 -33.28 -5.40
N ARG A 462 16.13 -33.90 -6.44
CA ARG A 462 14.93 -33.49 -7.20
C ARG A 462 14.96 -32.02 -7.66
N GLY A 463 16.16 -31.49 -7.90
CA GLY A 463 16.37 -30.12 -8.32
C GLY A 463 16.43 -29.08 -7.19
N LEU A 464 16.48 -29.46 -5.91
CA LEU A 464 16.60 -28.54 -4.77
C LEU A 464 18.01 -28.53 -4.15
N ALA A 465 18.52 -27.33 -3.86
CA ALA A 465 19.68 -27.11 -3.00
C ALA A 465 19.37 -26.07 -1.91
N VAL A 466 19.85 -26.28 -0.68
CA VAL A 466 19.56 -25.40 0.46
C VAL A 466 20.85 -25.01 1.19
N PRO A 467 21.75 -24.24 0.54
CA PRO A 467 22.95 -23.72 1.19
C PRO A 467 22.56 -22.83 2.38
N HIS A 468 23.37 -22.85 3.42
CA HIS A 468 23.05 -22.09 4.62
C HIS A 468 24.27 -21.67 5.42
N GLY A 469 24.19 -20.48 6.02
CA GLY A 469 25.25 -19.86 6.82
C GLY A 469 24.72 -19.33 8.16
N ARG A 470 25.64 -19.02 9.07
CA ARG A 470 25.32 -18.38 10.35
C ARG A 470 25.54 -16.88 10.27
N LEU A 471 24.67 -16.12 10.91
CA LEU A 471 24.87 -14.71 11.17
C LEU A 471 25.48 -14.52 12.56
N ASP A 472 26.32 -13.51 12.71
CA ASP A 472 26.90 -13.11 13.99
C ASP A 472 25.87 -12.33 14.85
N THR A 473 24.91 -11.65 14.21
CA THR A 473 23.90 -10.79 14.84
C THR A 473 22.53 -10.91 14.13
N GLY A 474 21.47 -10.46 14.80
CA GLY A 474 20.10 -10.43 14.28
C GLY A 474 19.15 -11.41 14.98
N ASP A 475 17.86 -11.17 14.85
CA ASP A 475 16.84 -11.86 15.67
C ASP A 475 15.94 -12.82 14.86
N ARG A 476 16.08 -12.82 13.53
CA ARG A 476 15.23 -13.58 12.61
C ARG A 476 16.03 -14.33 11.55
N LEU A 477 15.52 -15.51 11.19
CA LEU A 477 15.97 -16.26 10.01
C LEU A 477 15.65 -15.43 8.76
N VAL A 478 16.62 -15.28 7.87
CA VAL A 478 16.46 -14.61 6.59
C VAL A 478 16.95 -15.52 5.46
N GLY A 479 16.44 -15.30 4.25
CA GLY A 479 16.81 -16.11 3.11
C GLY A 479 16.38 -15.55 1.78
N VAL A 480 16.94 -16.12 0.73
CA VAL A 480 16.68 -15.79 -0.67
C VAL A 480 16.56 -17.04 -1.51
N MET A 481 15.87 -16.95 -2.63
CA MET A 481 15.63 -18.07 -3.54
C MET A 481 16.07 -17.74 -4.98
N GLY A 482 16.90 -18.60 -5.55
CA GLY A 482 17.22 -18.61 -6.98
C GLY A 482 16.46 -19.73 -7.69
N VAL A 483 15.75 -19.39 -8.77
CA VAL A 483 15.05 -20.36 -9.63
C VAL A 483 15.70 -20.37 -11.02
N SER A 484 16.28 -21.52 -11.38
CA SER A 484 16.93 -21.76 -12.66
C SER A 484 16.07 -22.67 -13.55
N ARG A 485 15.60 -22.13 -14.68
CA ARG A 485 14.79 -22.87 -15.65
C ARG A 485 15.60 -23.87 -16.48
N GLU A 486 16.86 -23.55 -16.74
CA GLU A 486 17.81 -24.40 -17.47
C GLU A 486 18.40 -25.48 -16.55
N GLY A 487 18.44 -25.19 -15.24
CA GLY A 487 19.07 -26.03 -14.25
C GLY A 487 20.56 -25.73 -14.13
N LEU A 488 21.08 -25.84 -12.92
CA LEU A 488 22.48 -25.67 -12.58
C LEU A 488 23.11 -27.05 -12.48
N ALA A 489 24.17 -27.29 -13.26
CA ALA A 489 24.87 -28.57 -13.35
C ALA A 489 25.77 -28.83 -12.13
N PHE A 490 25.15 -28.83 -10.95
CA PHE A 490 25.80 -29.10 -9.68
C PHE A 490 25.69 -30.58 -9.35
N GLY A 491 26.70 -31.14 -8.68
CA GLY A 491 26.65 -32.53 -8.23
C GLY A 491 25.54 -32.74 -7.21
N THR A 492 24.45 -33.37 -7.63
CA THR A 492 23.29 -33.77 -6.82
C THR A 492 23.28 -35.29 -6.59
N PRO A 493 22.70 -35.79 -5.49
CA PRO A 493 22.65 -37.24 -5.21
C PRO A 493 21.93 -38.07 -6.27
N ASP A 494 20.99 -37.47 -7.00
CA ASP A 494 20.14 -38.11 -8.01
C ASP A 494 20.55 -37.77 -9.46
N GLY A 495 21.63 -37.01 -9.65
CA GLY A 495 22.15 -36.61 -10.96
C GLY A 495 21.29 -35.58 -11.71
N LEU A 496 20.18 -35.10 -11.13
CA LEU A 496 19.34 -34.07 -11.72
C LEU A 496 19.94 -32.68 -11.47
N PRO A 497 19.87 -31.74 -12.43
CA PRO A 497 20.38 -30.39 -12.23
C PRO A 497 19.55 -29.65 -11.17
N VAL A 498 20.22 -28.78 -10.39
CA VAL A 498 19.56 -27.93 -9.39
C VAL A 498 18.75 -26.85 -10.10
N ARG A 499 17.43 -26.85 -9.91
CA ARG A 499 16.49 -25.87 -10.48
C ARG A 499 16.02 -24.84 -9.47
N CYS A 500 16.14 -25.13 -8.18
CA CYS A 500 15.83 -24.20 -7.09
C CYS A 500 16.94 -24.25 -6.04
N MET A 501 17.46 -23.08 -5.68
CA MET A 501 18.48 -22.92 -4.65
C MET A 501 17.98 -21.91 -3.61
N VAL A 502 17.88 -22.31 -2.34
CA VAL A 502 17.42 -21.45 -1.24
C VAL A 502 18.58 -21.20 -0.29
N LEU A 503 19.15 -20.00 -0.32
CA LEU A 503 20.20 -19.60 0.61
C LEU A 503 19.58 -19.05 1.88
N MET A 504 19.94 -19.64 3.02
CA MET A 504 19.46 -19.20 4.34
C MET A 504 20.59 -18.68 5.22
N ALA A 505 20.30 -17.60 5.95
CA ALA A 505 21.16 -17.03 6.96
C ALA A 505 20.43 -17.10 8.31
N THR A 506 21.05 -17.78 9.27
CA THR A 506 20.43 -18.09 10.57
C THR A 506 21.21 -17.42 11.70
N PRO A 507 20.58 -16.57 12.52
CA PRO A 507 21.20 -16.07 13.74
C PRO A 507 21.35 -17.16 14.82
N PRO A 508 22.16 -16.94 15.87
CA PRO A 508 22.49 -17.95 16.86
C PRO A 508 21.27 -18.62 17.51
N ASP A 509 20.23 -17.82 17.80
CA ASP A 509 19.05 -18.26 18.56
C ASP A 509 17.94 -18.89 17.69
N ALA A 510 18.09 -18.86 16.36
CA ALA A 510 17.09 -19.36 15.41
C ALA A 510 17.37 -20.78 14.89
N ARG A 511 18.27 -21.55 15.52
CA ARG A 511 18.72 -22.86 15.04
C ARG A 511 17.60 -23.89 14.88
N ARG A 512 16.56 -23.85 15.72
CA ARG A 512 15.41 -24.76 15.61
C ARG A 512 14.58 -24.47 14.36
N ARG A 513 14.24 -23.19 14.15
CA ARG A 513 13.49 -22.73 12.97
C ARG A 513 14.21 -23.10 11.67
N HIS A 514 15.54 -23.01 11.67
CA HIS A 514 16.36 -23.41 10.53
C HIS A 514 16.12 -24.87 10.10
N LEU A 515 16.08 -25.81 11.05
CA LEU A 515 15.84 -27.22 10.73
C LEU A 515 14.39 -27.47 10.28
N GLU A 516 13.43 -26.80 10.92
CA GLU A 516 12.01 -26.88 10.54
C GLU A 516 11.82 -26.44 9.08
N VAL A 517 12.42 -25.30 8.69
CA VAL A 517 12.39 -24.76 7.32
C VAL A 517 13.06 -25.70 6.32
N GLN A 518 14.26 -26.23 6.62
CA GLN A 518 14.92 -27.18 5.73
C GLN A 518 14.06 -28.42 5.48
N ALA A 519 13.48 -28.97 6.54
CA ALA A 519 12.65 -30.15 6.43
C ALA A 519 11.37 -29.88 5.62
N ALA A 520 10.77 -28.69 5.76
CA ALA A 520 9.63 -28.28 4.95
C ALA A 520 9.99 -28.12 3.46
N LEU A 521 11.07 -27.40 3.15
CA LEU A 521 11.56 -27.24 1.77
C LEU A 521 11.88 -28.59 1.11
N ALA A 522 12.51 -29.50 1.85
CA ALA A 522 12.83 -30.85 1.38
C ALA A 522 11.56 -31.68 1.10
N ARG A 523 10.55 -31.60 1.98
CA ARG A 523 9.27 -32.32 1.79
C ARG A 523 8.41 -31.75 0.67
N SER A 524 8.50 -30.45 0.38
CA SER A 524 7.67 -29.83 -0.65
C SER A 524 8.39 -29.76 -1.98
N VAL A 525 9.32 -28.81 -2.14
CA VAL A 525 10.07 -28.59 -3.37
C VAL A 525 10.88 -29.82 -3.72
N GLY A 526 11.27 -30.65 -2.74
CA GLY A 526 11.96 -31.92 -2.97
C GLY A 526 11.06 -33.14 -3.20
N ALA A 527 9.73 -33.08 -3.05
CA ALA A 527 8.87 -34.27 -3.22
C ALA A 527 7.53 -34.08 -3.92
N ASP A 528 6.97 -32.87 -3.95
CA ASP A 528 5.73 -32.57 -4.66
C ASP A 528 6.02 -32.22 -6.13
N TRP A 529 5.61 -33.11 -7.03
CA TRP A 529 5.79 -32.95 -8.48
C TRP A 529 5.02 -31.75 -9.06
N SER A 530 3.81 -31.48 -8.56
CA SER A 530 2.99 -30.36 -9.04
C SER A 530 3.67 -29.03 -8.69
N LEU A 531 4.10 -28.90 -7.44
CA LEU A 531 4.84 -27.74 -6.95
C LEU A 531 6.14 -27.55 -7.74
N GLN A 532 6.92 -28.61 -7.96
CA GLN A 532 8.15 -28.57 -8.75
C GLN A 532 7.90 -28.07 -10.18
N LEU A 533 6.90 -28.63 -10.86
CA LEU A 533 6.60 -28.27 -12.24
C LEU A 533 6.19 -26.80 -12.36
N GLN A 534 5.38 -26.31 -11.43
CA GLN A 534 4.97 -24.90 -11.38
C GLN A 534 6.17 -24.00 -11.06
N LEU A 535 6.90 -24.30 -9.99
CA LEU A 535 8.02 -23.51 -9.49
C LEU A 535 9.14 -23.41 -10.53
N TYR A 536 9.53 -24.52 -11.16
CA TYR A 536 10.64 -24.56 -12.12
C TYR A 536 10.31 -23.94 -13.48
N ASN A 537 9.04 -23.67 -13.76
CA ASN A 537 8.60 -22.95 -14.96
C ASN A 537 8.18 -21.50 -14.68
N ALA A 538 8.21 -21.08 -13.41
CA ALA A 538 7.89 -19.71 -13.04
C ALA A 538 8.86 -18.72 -13.70
N ARG A 539 8.31 -17.64 -14.24
CA ARG A 539 9.05 -16.64 -15.03
C ARG A 539 9.33 -15.35 -14.28
N THR A 540 8.61 -15.12 -13.19
CA THR A 540 8.69 -13.89 -12.40
C THR A 540 8.76 -14.24 -10.91
N PRO A 541 9.45 -13.42 -10.10
CA PRO A 541 9.47 -13.56 -8.64
C PRO A 541 8.07 -13.59 -8.03
N ALA A 542 7.16 -12.76 -8.54
CA ALA A 542 5.74 -12.73 -8.15
C ALA A 542 5.05 -14.09 -8.32
N HIS A 543 5.27 -14.76 -9.47
CA HIS A 543 4.67 -16.07 -9.72
C HIS A 543 5.25 -17.14 -8.78
N VAL A 544 6.56 -17.11 -8.51
CA VAL A 544 7.19 -17.99 -7.52
C VAL A 544 6.57 -17.77 -6.13
N TYR A 545 6.42 -16.51 -5.71
CA TYR A 545 5.83 -16.17 -4.43
C TYR A 545 4.39 -16.71 -4.30
N GLU A 546 3.55 -16.51 -5.32
CA GLU A 546 2.17 -17.03 -5.33
C GLU A 546 2.12 -18.56 -5.22
N ILE A 547 2.99 -19.26 -5.94
CA ILE A 547 3.10 -20.73 -5.87
C ILE A 547 3.43 -21.18 -4.44
N LEU A 548 4.43 -20.56 -3.80
CA LEU A 548 4.86 -20.91 -2.43
C LEU A 548 3.81 -20.60 -1.36
N HIS A 549 2.87 -19.70 -1.64
CA HIS A 549 1.83 -19.25 -0.71
C HIS A 549 0.42 -19.71 -1.10
N ASN A 550 0.31 -20.60 -2.09
CA ASN A 550 -0.97 -21.19 -2.49
C ASN A 550 -1.48 -22.16 -1.40
N GLU A 551 -2.78 -22.12 -1.12
CA GLU A 551 -3.43 -22.91 -0.07
C GLU A 551 -3.49 -24.40 -0.42
N GLU A 552 -3.44 -24.75 -1.70
CA GLU A 552 -3.33 -26.15 -2.16
C GLU A 552 -2.07 -26.86 -1.63
N PHE A 553 -1.10 -26.11 -1.09
CA PHE A 553 0.12 -26.62 -0.47
C PHE A 553 0.17 -26.30 1.05
N GLU A 554 -0.97 -26.12 1.74
CA GLU A 554 -1.02 -25.86 3.18
C GLU A 554 -0.35 -26.94 4.04
N ASP A 555 -0.44 -28.21 3.66
CA ASP A 555 0.26 -29.33 4.33
C ASP A 555 1.79 -29.13 4.38
N PHE A 556 2.34 -28.33 3.45
CA PHE A 556 3.74 -27.94 3.42
C PHE A 556 4.05 -26.72 4.32
N ASN A 557 3.09 -25.80 4.46
CA ASN A 557 3.28 -24.49 5.06
C ASN A 557 2.31 -24.26 6.22
N TYR A 558 2.34 -25.19 7.19
CA TYR A 558 1.48 -25.12 8.38
C TYR A 558 1.70 -23.81 9.14
N PHE A 559 0.64 -23.33 9.77
CA PHE A 559 0.68 -22.09 10.52
C PHE A 559 1.43 -22.29 11.85
N LEU A 560 2.27 -21.32 12.22
CA LEU A 560 3.08 -21.42 13.44
C LEU A 560 2.22 -21.55 14.72
N ASP A 561 0.99 -21.03 14.69
CA ASP A 561 0.05 -21.09 15.81
C ASP A 561 -0.52 -22.51 15.99
N GLU A 562 -0.78 -23.24 14.91
CA GLU A 562 -1.24 -24.65 14.93
C GLU A 562 -0.15 -25.59 15.43
N ALA A 563 1.10 -25.34 15.03
CA ALA A 563 2.26 -26.10 15.51
C ALA A 563 2.52 -25.93 17.01
N SER A 564 2.03 -24.83 17.59
CA SER A 564 2.07 -24.57 19.03
C SER A 564 1.02 -25.41 19.77
N GLN A 565 -0.19 -25.51 19.21
CA GLN A 565 -1.31 -26.27 19.78
C GLN A 565 -1.15 -27.80 19.65
N GLU A 566 -0.57 -28.28 18.54
CA GLU A 566 -0.20 -29.71 18.39
C GLU A 566 0.89 -30.14 19.38
N ARG A 567 1.70 -29.19 19.88
CA ARG A 567 2.74 -29.47 20.89
C ARG A 567 2.19 -29.57 22.31
N GLU A 568 1.15 -28.80 22.65
CA GLU A 568 0.48 -28.92 23.96
C GLU A 568 -0.35 -30.21 24.06
N THR A 569 -0.76 -30.77 22.93
CA THR A 569 -1.61 -31.98 22.88
C THR A 569 -0.85 -33.29 22.69
N ARG A 570 0.46 -33.25 22.37
CA ARG A 570 1.30 -34.45 22.38
C ARG A 570 1.76 -34.77 23.80
N PRO A 571 1.44 -35.94 24.38
CA PRO A 571 2.00 -36.34 25.66
C PRO A 571 3.52 -36.39 25.51
N ALA A 572 4.24 -35.78 26.47
CA ALA A 572 5.68 -35.89 26.55
C ALA A 572 6.03 -37.38 26.53
N ALA A 573 6.69 -37.84 25.45
CA ALA A 573 7.20 -39.20 25.39
C ALA A 573 8.17 -39.34 26.57
N ALA A 574 7.80 -40.20 27.52
CA ALA A 574 8.71 -40.69 28.52
C ALA A 574 9.69 -41.66 27.83
N ASP A 575 10.97 -41.44 28.14
CA ASP A 575 12.18 -42.20 27.83
C ASP A 575 12.88 -41.98 26.47
#